data_AF-A0A968X5F7-F1
#
_entry.id   AF-A0A968X5F7-F1
#
_cell.length_a   1.000
_cell.length_b   1.000
_cell.length_c   1.000
_cell.angle_alpha   90.00
_cell.angle_beta   90.00
_cell.angle_gamma   90.00
#
_symmetry.space_group_name_H-M   'P 1'
#
loop_
_entity.id
_entity.type
_entity.pdbx_description
1 polymer ?
#
loop_
_entity_poly.entity_id
_entity_poly.type
_entity_poly.pdbx_seq_one_letter_code
_entity_poly.pdbx_strand_id
1 'polypeptide(L)'
;MGRAAHGEAKVAAPGWPEYLAEIRRRLIDLLPVLKDLNLVLALENHQDCTSDELLAFCEIDPDHIGVTLDIVNPMAVCEEPYAFANKVGPHIRDIHIKDYTVRSTPQGYRLVRAAIGQGVIDWPRMLALLREVAPNAALHIELAAIYARHIRVFEDEWWSSFPPRAMSEVVPALRFMHQHAVPDGVPWRTPWEDDGDDAPEAANRYEMAQFAHSVQYLKMIL
;
A
#
# COMPACT_ATOMS: atom_id res chain seq x y z
N MET A 1 -27.27 -3.51 16.74
CA MET A 1 -26.49 -2.32 16.31
C MET A 1 -25.17 -2.82 15.79
N GLY A 2 -25.00 -2.87 14.47
CA GLY A 2 -23.82 -3.47 13.84
C GLY A 2 -22.59 -2.61 14.10
N ARG A 3 -21.49 -3.23 14.57
CA ARG A 3 -20.18 -2.59 14.58
C ARG A 3 -19.86 -2.22 13.13
N ALA A 4 -19.48 -0.97 12.88
CA ALA A 4 -18.94 -0.57 11.58
C ALA A 4 -17.75 -1.49 11.28
N ALA A 5 -17.75 -2.16 10.13
CA ALA A 5 -16.74 -3.14 9.79
C ALA A 5 -15.39 -2.42 9.64
N HIS A 6 -14.47 -2.73 10.55
CA HIS A 6 -13.08 -2.31 10.49
C HIS A 6 -12.51 -2.80 9.15
N GLY A 7 -12.18 -1.87 8.23
CA GLY A 7 -11.69 -2.18 6.87
C GLY A 7 -12.56 -1.68 5.70
N GLU A 8 -13.74 -1.11 5.96
CA GLU A 8 -14.66 -0.65 4.90
C GLU A 8 -14.54 0.84 4.52
N ALA A 9 -13.95 1.67 5.38
CA ALA A 9 -13.90 3.11 5.14
C ALA A 9 -12.65 3.54 4.36
N LYS A 10 -12.87 4.30 3.28
CA LYS A 10 -11.88 5.16 2.62
C LYS A 10 -11.38 6.20 3.64
N VAL A 11 -10.08 6.49 3.69
CA VAL A 11 -9.54 7.56 4.58
C VAL A 11 -9.53 8.92 3.87
N ALA A 12 -9.50 8.96 2.53
CA ALA A 12 -9.69 10.19 1.77
C ALA A 12 -11.16 10.68 1.85
N ALA A 13 -11.46 11.35 2.96
CA ALA A 13 -12.72 12.00 3.29
C ALA A 13 -13.01 13.21 2.37
N PRO A 14 -14.22 13.81 2.40
CA PRO A 14 -14.47 15.10 1.78
C PRO A 14 -13.39 16.12 2.17
N GLY A 15 -12.89 16.88 1.20
CA GLY A 15 -11.81 17.84 1.41
C GLY A 15 -10.39 17.29 1.16
N TRP A 16 -10.25 16.20 0.41
CA TRP A 16 -8.95 15.62 0.07
C TRP A 16 -7.98 16.62 -0.59
N PRO A 17 -8.39 17.44 -1.59
CA PRO A 17 -7.51 18.47 -2.14
C PRO A 17 -7.03 19.48 -1.10
N GLU A 18 -7.91 19.92 -0.20
CA GLU A 18 -7.58 20.83 0.90
C GLU A 18 -6.62 20.17 1.90
N TYR A 19 -6.80 18.89 2.17
CA TYR A 19 -5.91 18.10 3.02
C TYR A 19 -4.51 17.96 2.41
N LEU A 20 -4.40 17.67 1.10
CA LEU A 20 -3.12 17.64 0.39
C LEU A 20 -2.44 19.01 0.39
N ALA A 21 -3.20 20.09 0.22
CA ALA A 21 -2.68 21.46 0.30
C ALA A 21 -2.13 21.78 1.71
N GLU A 22 -2.81 21.31 2.76
CA GLU A 22 -2.35 21.45 4.14
C GLU A 22 -1.08 20.62 4.41
N ILE A 23 -0.99 19.39 3.90
CA ILE A 23 0.25 18.60 3.97
C ILE A 23 1.38 19.35 3.28
N ARG A 24 1.17 19.83 2.04
CA ARG A 24 2.17 20.61 1.29
C ARG A 24 2.69 21.79 2.10
N ARG A 25 1.79 22.56 2.75
CA ARG A 25 2.17 23.69 3.60
C ARG A 25 3.06 23.25 4.76
N ARG A 26 2.70 22.16 5.45
CA ARG A 26 3.49 21.60 6.57
C ARG A 26 4.86 21.12 6.12
N LEU A 27 4.95 20.51 4.94
CA LEU A 27 6.23 20.08 4.37
C LEU A 27 7.14 21.29 4.12
N ILE A 28 6.61 22.36 3.52
CA ILE A 28 7.34 23.62 3.29
C ILE A 28 7.83 24.22 4.62
N ASP A 29 6.97 24.26 5.64
CA ASP A 29 7.30 24.78 6.96
C ASP A 29 8.40 23.95 7.66
N LEU A 30 8.50 22.64 7.37
CA LEU A 30 9.53 21.74 7.91
C LEU A 30 10.87 21.81 7.17
N LEU A 31 10.91 22.26 5.91
CA LEU A 31 12.14 22.28 5.11
C LEU A 31 13.34 22.94 5.79
N PRO A 32 13.22 24.09 6.50
CA PRO A 32 14.38 24.69 7.15
C PRO A 32 15.04 23.75 8.16
N VAL A 33 14.24 23.00 8.92
CA VAL A 33 14.74 22.04 9.92
C VAL A 33 15.39 20.83 9.24
N LEU A 34 14.77 20.30 8.17
CA LEU A 34 15.33 19.19 7.41
C LEU A 34 16.69 19.54 6.81
N LYS A 35 16.83 20.76 6.27
CA LYS A 35 18.08 21.28 5.70
C LYS A 35 19.16 21.50 6.76
N ASP A 36 18.81 22.12 7.87
CA ASP A 36 19.74 22.40 8.98
C ASP A 36 20.32 21.10 9.57
N LEU A 37 19.49 20.07 9.68
CA LEU A 37 19.87 18.76 10.22
C LEU A 37 20.40 17.79 9.15
N ASN A 38 20.40 18.16 7.87
CA ASN A 38 20.70 17.29 6.74
C ASN A 38 19.92 15.96 6.79
N LEU A 39 18.60 16.07 6.99
CA LEU A 39 17.67 14.94 7.08
C LEU A 39 16.74 14.88 5.88
N VAL A 40 16.32 13.66 5.53
CA VAL A 40 15.29 13.40 4.52
C VAL A 40 14.04 12.90 5.21
N LEU A 41 12.90 13.53 4.94
CA LEU A 41 11.59 13.06 5.33
C LEU A 41 11.05 12.13 4.24
N ALA A 42 10.97 10.83 4.55
CA ALA A 42 10.37 9.84 3.67
C ALA A 42 8.87 9.70 4.00
N LEU A 43 8.02 10.07 3.04
CA LEU A 43 6.56 9.96 3.15
C LEU A 43 6.13 8.57 2.71
N GLU A 44 5.46 7.84 3.59
CA GLU A 44 4.90 6.55 3.21
C GLU A 44 3.73 6.72 2.25
N ASN A 45 3.68 5.92 1.17
CA ASN A 45 2.52 5.87 0.28
C ASN A 45 1.35 5.18 0.98
N HIS A 46 0.72 5.88 1.93
CA HIS A 46 -0.47 5.37 2.59
C HIS A 46 -1.61 5.17 1.59
N GLN A 47 -2.50 4.25 1.91
CA GLN A 47 -3.55 3.65 1.06
C GLN A 47 -4.64 4.58 0.51
N ASP A 48 -4.39 5.88 0.51
CA ASP A 48 -5.30 6.94 0.08
C ASP A 48 -4.61 7.93 -0.88
N CYS A 49 -3.27 7.91 -0.95
CA CYS A 49 -2.46 8.81 -1.77
C CYS A 49 -1.93 8.08 -3.01
N THR A 50 -2.18 8.67 -4.18
CA THR A 50 -1.69 8.16 -5.47
C THR A 50 -0.21 8.49 -5.68
N SER A 51 0.42 7.80 -6.64
CA SER A 51 1.80 8.09 -7.04
C SER A 51 2.00 9.55 -7.48
N ASP A 52 1.04 10.16 -8.18
CA ASP A 52 1.12 11.56 -8.62
C ASP A 52 1.09 12.54 -7.45
N GLU A 53 0.22 12.29 -6.48
CA GLU A 53 0.10 13.13 -5.28
C GLU A 53 1.39 13.06 -4.43
N LEU A 54 2.00 11.88 -4.31
CA LEU A 54 3.29 11.74 -3.62
C LEU A 54 4.44 12.41 -4.35
N LEU A 55 4.51 12.27 -5.68
CA LEU A 55 5.53 12.95 -6.48
C LEU A 55 5.41 14.47 -6.35
N ALA A 56 4.19 15.01 -6.32
CA ALA A 56 3.97 16.44 -6.11
C ALA A 56 4.49 16.95 -4.75
N PHE A 57 4.57 16.08 -3.72
CA PHE A 57 5.24 16.39 -2.46
C PHE A 57 6.77 16.33 -2.58
N CYS A 58 7.31 15.33 -3.27
CA CYS A 58 8.75 15.19 -3.49
C CYS A 58 9.32 16.36 -4.30
N GLU A 59 8.56 16.90 -5.27
CA GLU A 59 8.93 18.06 -6.09
C GLU A 59 9.16 19.36 -5.29
N ILE A 60 8.65 19.44 -4.05
CA ILE A 60 8.88 20.59 -3.17
C ILE A 60 10.39 20.75 -2.89
N ASP A 61 11.06 19.64 -2.57
CA ASP A 61 12.50 19.57 -2.36
C ASP A 61 12.96 18.10 -2.42
N PRO A 62 13.38 17.59 -3.60
CA PRO A 62 13.65 16.16 -3.79
C PRO A 62 14.87 15.64 -3.01
N ASP A 63 15.72 16.54 -2.51
CA ASP A 63 16.86 16.20 -1.69
C ASP A 63 16.45 15.93 -0.22
N HIS A 64 15.36 16.54 0.25
CA HIS A 64 14.91 16.47 1.65
C HIS A 64 13.54 15.83 1.83
N ILE A 65 12.80 15.58 0.75
CA ILE A 65 11.51 14.90 0.75
C ILE A 65 11.58 13.72 -0.22
N GLY A 66 11.24 12.54 0.28
CA GLY A 66 11.21 11.32 -0.51
C GLY A 66 10.04 10.41 -0.11
N VAL A 67 10.14 9.14 -0.49
CA VAL A 67 9.07 8.15 -0.33
C VAL A 67 9.56 6.96 0.48
N THR A 68 8.75 6.53 1.45
CA THR A 68 8.79 5.16 1.97
C THR A 68 7.83 4.33 1.14
N LEU A 69 8.34 3.44 0.30
CA LEU A 69 7.49 2.61 -0.55
C LEU A 69 6.98 1.40 0.23
N ASP A 70 5.72 1.43 0.61
CA ASP A 70 4.91 0.26 0.86
C ASP A 70 4.48 -0.36 -0.49
N ILE A 71 4.92 -1.59 -0.72
CA ILE A 71 4.76 -2.28 -2.01
C ILE A 71 3.29 -2.60 -2.35
N VAL A 72 2.42 -2.80 -1.37
CA VAL A 72 1.02 -3.24 -1.64
C VAL A 72 0.01 -2.11 -1.54
N ASN A 73 0.35 -0.99 -0.90
CA ASN A 73 -0.55 0.16 -0.83
C ASN A 73 -0.96 0.77 -2.19
N PRO A 74 -0.17 0.71 -3.28
CA PRO A 74 -0.63 1.15 -4.60
C PRO A 74 -1.94 0.46 -5.02
N MET A 75 -2.10 -0.80 -4.63
CA MET A 75 -3.30 -1.58 -4.93
C MET A 75 -4.55 -1.02 -4.24
N ALA A 76 -4.40 -0.28 -3.14
CA ALA A 76 -5.52 0.35 -2.45
C ALA A 76 -6.02 1.64 -3.13
N VAL A 77 -5.19 2.26 -3.97
CA VAL A 77 -5.55 3.46 -4.76
C VAL A 77 -5.73 3.12 -6.25
N CYS A 78 -5.94 1.83 -6.57
CA CYS A 78 -6.08 1.34 -7.93
C CYS A 78 -4.89 1.73 -8.84
N GLU A 79 -3.68 1.51 -8.32
CA GLU A 79 -2.43 1.55 -9.07
C GLU A 79 -1.75 0.18 -9.01
N GLU A 80 -0.99 -0.12 -10.05
CA GLU A 80 -0.28 -1.39 -10.18
C GLU A 80 1.07 -1.29 -9.46
N PRO A 81 1.42 -2.22 -8.53
CA PRO A 81 2.65 -2.13 -7.72
C PRO A 81 3.96 -1.89 -8.49
N TYR A 82 4.20 -2.59 -9.60
CA TYR A 82 5.43 -2.43 -10.39
C TYR A 82 5.47 -1.09 -11.12
N ALA A 83 4.35 -0.64 -11.68
CA ALA A 83 4.23 0.68 -12.30
C ALA A 83 4.42 1.80 -11.29
N PHE A 84 3.86 1.65 -10.09
CA PHE A 84 4.03 2.60 -8.99
C PHE A 84 5.51 2.68 -8.58
N ALA A 85 6.15 1.54 -8.29
CA ALA A 85 7.55 1.47 -7.88
C ALA A 85 8.49 2.08 -8.93
N ASN A 86 8.25 1.83 -10.23
CA ASN A 86 8.99 2.49 -11.31
C ASN A 86 8.82 4.01 -11.29
N LYS A 87 7.58 4.48 -11.14
CA LYS A 87 7.24 5.90 -11.20
C LYS A 87 7.85 6.71 -10.05
N VAL A 88 7.81 6.17 -8.82
CA VAL A 88 8.37 6.87 -7.64
C VAL A 88 9.84 6.55 -7.37
N GLY A 89 10.43 5.60 -8.11
CA GLY A 89 11.77 5.06 -7.94
C GLY A 89 12.85 6.05 -7.51
N PRO A 90 13.08 7.15 -8.26
CA PRO A 90 14.11 8.15 -7.94
C PRO A 90 13.96 8.82 -6.57
N HIS A 91 12.77 8.76 -5.97
CA HIS A 91 12.44 9.39 -4.70
C HIS A 91 12.38 8.40 -3.53
N ILE A 92 12.51 7.09 -3.78
CA ILE A 92 12.44 6.07 -2.73
C ILE A 92 13.65 6.20 -1.80
N ARG A 93 13.38 6.28 -0.49
CA ARG A 93 14.38 6.34 0.58
C ARG A 93 14.35 5.12 1.50
N ASP A 94 13.18 4.51 1.64
CA ASP A 94 12.95 3.30 2.43
C ASP A 94 11.85 2.45 1.78
N ILE A 95 11.80 1.15 2.07
CA ILE A 95 10.82 0.24 1.47
C ILE A 95 10.23 -0.67 2.55
N HIS A 96 8.92 -0.64 2.68
CA HIS A 96 8.16 -1.59 3.46
C HIS A 96 7.71 -2.76 2.56
N ILE A 97 8.21 -3.96 2.88
CA ILE A 97 7.87 -5.20 2.20
C ILE A 97 6.74 -5.93 2.93
N LYS A 98 5.70 -6.27 2.19
CA LYS A 98 4.58 -7.14 2.58
C LYS A 98 3.85 -7.64 1.34
N ASP A 99 2.92 -8.56 1.52
CA ASP A 99 2.26 -9.24 0.42
C ASP A 99 0.80 -9.54 0.74
N TYR A 100 -0.08 -9.36 -0.24
CA TYR A 100 -1.53 -9.52 -0.10
C TYR A 100 -2.06 -10.50 -1.13
N THR A 101 -3.14 -11.22 -0.78
CA THR A 101 -3.98 -11.88 -1.79
C THR A 101 -5.10 -10.95 -2.24
N VAL A 102 -5.58 -11.15 -3.45
CA VAL A 102 -6.65 -10.37 -4.06
C VAL A 102 -7.89 -11.23 -4.25
N ARG A 103 -9.06 -10.69 -3.89
CA ARG A 103 -10.36 -11.35 -4.09
C ARG A 103 -11.28 -10.46 -4.90
N SER A 104 -11.81 -10.97 -6.00
CA SER A 104 -12.83 -10.25 -6.76
C SER A 104 -14.11 -10.06 -5.94
N THR A 105 -14.79 -8.95 -6.16
CA THR A 105 -16.12 -8.67 -5.61
C THR A 105 -16.98 -7.99 -6.68
N PRO A 106 -18.31 -8.01 -6.55
CA PRO A 106 -19.18 -7.26 -7.48
C PRO A 106 -18.91 -5.75 -7.52
N GLN A 107 -18.25 -5.19 -6.50
CA GLN A 107 -18.00 -3.75 -6.34
C GLN A 107 -16.54 -3.37 -6.65
N GLY A 108 -15.67 -4.35 -6.92
CA GLY A 108 -14.23 -4.16 -7.06
C GLY A 108 -13.45 -5.38 -6.53
N TYR A 109 -12.60 -5.20 -5.53
CA TYR A 109 -11.80 -6.29 -4.96
C TYR A 109 -11.48 -6.11 -3.47
N ARG A 110 -11.18 -7.21 -2.77
CA ARG A 110 -10.62 -7.19 -1.41
C ARG A 110 -9.14 -7.50 -1.42
N LEU A 111 -8.42 -6.74 -0.60
CA LEU A 111 -7.02 -6.95 -0.27
C LEU A 111 -6.94 -7.65 1.08
N VAL A 112 -6.30 -8.80 1.13
CA VAL A 112 -6.21 -9.62 2.35
C VAL A 112 -4.75 -9.93 2.64
N ARG A 113 -4.31 -9.66 3.87
CA ARG A 113 -2.92 -9.87 4.30
C ARG A 113 -2.47 -11.31 4.10
N ALA A 114 -1.28 -11.48 3.53
CA ALA A 114 -0.61 -12.76 3.36
C ALA A 114 0.83 -12.69 3.91
N ALA A 115 1.45 -13.85 4.11
CA ALA A 115 2.89 -13.89 4.29
C ALA A 115 3.57 -13.52 2.97
N ILE A 116 4.76 -12.91 3.05
CA ILE A 116 5.60 -12.62 1.89
C ILE A 116 5.88 -13.92 1.13
N GLY A 117 5.58 -13.92 -0.17
CA GLY A 117 5.71 -15.09 -1.06
C GLY A 117 4.43 -15.93 -1.17
N GLN A 118 3.37 -15.55 -0.48
CA GLN A 118 2.04 -16.20 -0.56
C GLN A 118 0.95 -15.29 -1.13
N GLY A 119 1.27 -14.05 -1.48
CA GLY A 119 0.33 -13.12 -2.10
C GLY A 119 0.57 -12.97 -3.60
N VAL A 120 0.30 -11.76 -4.10
CA VAL A 120 0.30 -11.44 -5.53
C VAL A 120 1.64 -10.89 -6.04
N ILE A 121 2.58 -10.57 -5.16
CA ILE A 121 3.88 -10.02 -5.56
C ILE A 121 4.82 -11.14 -6.00
N ASP A 122 5.33 -11.04 -7.23
CA ASP A 122 6.49 -11.82 -7.72
C ASP A 122 7.74 -11.19 -7.13
N TRP A 123 8.16 -11.70 -5.96
CA TRP A 123 9.27 -11.14 -5.20
C TRP A 123 10.60 -11.12 -5.94
N PRO A 124 11.03 -12.19 -6.66
CA PRO A 124 12.22 -12.12 -7.51
C PRO A 124 12.17 -10.95 -8.50
N ARG A 125 11.04 -10.74 -9.17
CA ARG A 125 10.87 -9.63 -10.12
C ARG A 125 10.85 -8.27 -9.41
N MET A 126 10.13 -8.16 -8.30
CA MET A 126 10.03 -6.91 -7.54
C MET A 126 11.38 -6.49 -6.97
N LEU A 127 12.14 -7.43 -6.38
CA LEU A 127 13.48 -7.16 -5.87
C LEU A 127 14.45 -6.74 -6.99
N ALA A 128 14.36 -7.34 -8.18
CA ALA A 128 15.15 -6.90 -9.33
C ALA A 128 14.83 -5.45 -9.72
N LEU A 129 13.55 -5.10 -9.78
CA LEU A 129 13.11 -3.73 -10.04
C LEU A 129 13.61 -2.75 -8.96
N LEU A 130 13.44 -3.07 -7.68
CA LEU A 130 13.85 -2.21 -6.58
C LEU A 130 15.36 -1.96 -6.56
N ARG A 131 16.18 -2.97 -6.91
CA ARG A 131 17.63 -2.80 -7.08
C ARG A 131 17.99 -1.86 -8.22
N GLU A 132 17.16 -1.77 -9.25
CA GLU A 132 17.36 -0.85 -10.37
C GLU A 132 16.97 0.58 -9.98
N VAL A 133 15.77 0.76 -9.43
CA VAL A 133 15.19 2.10 -9.23
C VAL A 133 15.54 2.73 -7.89
N ALA A 134 15.88 1.93 -6.87
CA ALA A 134 16.16 2.38 -5.51
C ALA A 134 17.29 1.55 -4.84
N PRO A 135 18.50 1.48 -5.45
CA PRO A 135 19.56 0.56 -5.03
C PRO A 135 20.06 0.74 -3.59
N ASN A 136 19.83 1.91 -2.98
CA ASN A 136 20.31 2.25 -1.65
C ASN A 136 19.23 2.16 -0.57
N ALA A 137 17.96 1.88 -0.93
CA ALA A 137 16.87 1.82 0.02
C ALA A 137 16.89 0.51 0.81
N ALA A 138 16.66 0.59 2.12
CA ALA A 138 16.53 -0.59 2.97
C ALA A 138 15.17 -1.26 2.77
N LEU A 139 15.12 -2.57 3.01
CA LEU A 139 13.89 -3.36 2.99
C LEU A 139 13.49 -3.68 4.44
N HIS A 140 12.30 -3.28 4.85
CA HIS A 140 11.73 -3.55 6.18
C HIS A 140 10.45 -4.38 6.08
N ILE A 141 10.36 -5.48 6.84
CA ILE A 141 9.12 -6.26 6.90
C ILE A 141 8.08 -5.47 7.68
N GLU A 142 6.96 -5.16 7.04
CA GLU A 142 5.86 -4.44 7.67
C GLU A 142 4.52 -5.14 7.38
N LEU A 143 4.14 -6.12 8.21
CA LEU A 143 2.89 -6.86 8.07
C LEU A 143 1.70 -6.13 8.71
N ALA A 144 1.43 -4.91 8.22
CA ALA A 144 0.31 -4.08 8.65
C ALA A 144 -1.06 -4.59 8.13
N ALA A 145 -2.12 -3.95 8.61
CA ALA A 145 -3.53 -4.27 8.39
C ALA A 145 -3.96 -5.68 8.87
N ILE A 146 -4.77 -5.70 9.91
CA ILE A 146 -5.33 -6.92 10.49
C ILE A 146 -6.65 -7.33 9.85
N TYR A 147 -7.35 -6.40 9.20
CA TYR A 147 -8.57 -6.63 8.45
C TYR A 147 -8.35 -6.50 6.95
N ALA A 148 -9.11 -7.26 6.17
CA ALA A 148 -9.20 -7.12 4.73
C ALA A 148 -9.79 -5.77 4.34
N ARG A 149 -9.18 -5.13 3.34
CA ARG A 149 -9.66 -3.85 2.82
C ARG A 149 -10.47 -4.06 1.56
N HIS A 150 -11.68 -3.50 1.50
CA HIS A 150 -12.53 -3.58 0.31
C HIS A 150 -12.34 -2.33 -0.56
N ILE A 151 -11.75 -2.53 -1.73
CA ILE A 151 -11.54 -1.47 -2.73
C ILE A 151 -12.69 -1.51 -3.73
N ARG A 152 -13.55 -0.48 -3.67
CA ARG A 152 -14.83 -0.43 -4.39
C ARG A 152 -14.75 0.33 -5.71
N VAL A 153 -13.78 -0.04 -6.54
CA VAL A 153 -13.45 0.65 -7.81
C VAL A 153 -14.58 0.66 -8.85
N PHE A 154 -15.64 -0.13 -8.68
CA PHE A 154 -16.81 -0.11 -9.57
C PHE A 154 -17.94 0.80 -9.08
N GLU A 155 -17.76 1.47 -7.93
CA GLU A 155 -18.71 2.42 -7.37
C GLU A 155 -18.24 3.85 -7.65
N ASP A 156 -19.10 4.69 -8.24
CA ASP A 156 -18.77 6.09 -8.56
C ASP A 156 -18.32 6.89 -7.33
N GLU A 157 -18.95 6.65 -6.18
CA GLU A 157 -18.63 7.32 -4.92
C GLU A 157 -17.20 7.04 -4.45
N TRP A 158 -16.64 5.86 -4.74
CA TRP A 158 -15.26 5.54 -4.40
C TRP A 158 -14.27 6.46 -5.14
N TRP A 159 -14.60 6.91 -6.35
CA TRP A 159 -13.75 7.80 -7.14
C TRP A 159 -13.84 9.28 -6.71
N SER A 160 -14.85 9.67 -5.94
CA SER A 160 -15.17 11.08 -5.63
C SER A 160 -14.07 11.90 -4.92
N SER A 161 -13.11 11.24 -4.27
CA SER A 161 -11.98 11.91 -3.59
C SER A 161 -10.66 11.86 -4.36
N PHE A 162 -10.64 11.26 -5.55
CA PHE A 162 -9.46 11.29 -6.41
C PHE A 162 -9.60 12.41 -7.44
N PRO A 163 -8.48 13.02 -7.89
CA PRO A 163 -8.51 13.83 -9.09
C PRO A 163 -8.98 12.98 -10.29
N PRO A 164 -9.46 13.60 -11.38
CA PRO A 164 -9.76 12.87 -12.61
C PRO A 164 -8.54 12.09 -13.09
N ARG A 165 -8.73 10.78 -13.35
CA ARG A 165 -7.68 9.87 -13.80
C ARG A 165 -8.01 9.30 -15.17
N ALA A 166 -6.99 9.14 -16.01
CA ALA A 166 -7.20 8.54 -17.31
C ALA A 166 -7.39 7.02 -17.17
N MET A 167 -8.27 6.43 -17.98
CA MET A 167 -8.47 4.97 -17.95
C MET A 167 -7.16 4.19 -18.24
N SER A 168 -6.25 4.76 -19.03
CA SER A 168 -4.93 4.18 -19.28
C SER A 168 -4.07 4.03 -18.02
N GLU A 169 -4.30 4.84 -16.99
CA GLU A 169 -3.60 4.77 -15.70
C GLU A 169 -4.22 3.73 -14.77
N VAL A 170 -5.52 3.48 -14.90
CA VAL A 170 -6.30 2.59 -14.02
C VAL A 170 -6.31 1.15 -14.53
N VAL A 171 -6.44 0.95 -15.84
CA VAL A 171 -6.55 -0.37 -16.47
C VAL A 171 -5.41 -1.34 -16.11
N PRO A 172 -4.13 -0.92 -16.01
CA PRO A 172 -3.05 -1.81 -15.58
C PRO A 172 -3.31 -2.43 -14.20
N ALA A 173 -3.80 -1.63 -13.24
CA ALA A 173 -4.12 -2.11 -11.89
C ALA A 173 -5.30 -3.10 -11.93
N LEU A 174 -6.38 -2.77 -12.64
CA LEU A 174 -7.53 -3.67 -12.78
C LEU A 174 -7.15 -5.00 -13.45
N ARG A 175 -6.29 -4.96 -14.48
CA ARG A 175 -5.77 -6.16 -15.13
C ARG A 175 -4.96 -7.00 -14.15
N PHE A 176 -4.08 -6.36 -13.37
CA PHE A 176 -3.28 -7.03 -12.36
C PHE A 176 -4.17 -7.72 -11.31
N MET A 177 -5.15 -7.02 -10.75
CA MET A 177 -6.09 -7.60 -9.77
C MET A 177 -6.88 -8.77 -10.36
N HIS A 178 -7.36 -8.64 -11.60
CA HIS A 178 -8.11 -9.69 -12.27
C HIS A 178 -7.27 -10.96 -12.48
N GLN A 179 -6.02 -10.81 -12.92
CA GLN A 179 -5.11 -11.92 -13.18
C GLN A 179 -4.69 -12.67 -11.91
N HIS A 180 -4.65 -11.99 -10.76
CA HIS A 180 -4.21 -12.56 -9.49
C HIS A 180 -5.37 -12.84 -8.52
N ALA A 181 -6.62 -12.66 -8.95
CA ALA A 181 -7.78 -12.91 -8.11
C ALA A 181 -7.85 -14.39 -7.73
N VAL A 182 -7.83 -14.66 -6.42
CA VAL A 182 -7.94 -16.04 -5.93
C VAL A 182 -9.38 -16.53 -6.15
N PRO A 183 -9.60 -17.77 -6.65
CA PRO A 183 -10.91 -18.30 -7.00
C PRO A 183 -11.95 -18.22 -5.88
N ASP A 184 -13.22 -18.14 -6.30
CA ASP A 184 -14.36 -18.20 -5.40
C ASP A 184 -14.38 -19.48 -4.57
N GLY A 185 -14.94 -19.40 -3.36
CA GLY A 185 -15.05 -20.53 -2.43
C GLY A 185 -13.80 -20.84 -1.62
N VAL A 186 -12.64 -20.25 -1.94
CA VAL A 186 -11.46 -20.33 -1.07
C VAL A 186 -11.63 -19.36 0.11
N PRO A 187 -11.53 -19.83 1.37
CA PRO A 187 -11.61 -18.95 2.54
C PRO A 187 -10.58 -17.82 2.49
N TRP A 188 -10.98 -16.63 2.95
CA TRP A 188 -10.12 -15.44 2.95
C TRP A 188 -10.15 -14.67 4.27
N ARG A 189 -11.13 -14.94 5.13
CA ARG A 189 -11.27 -14.26 6.42
C ARG A 189 -10.04 -14.55 7.28
N THR A 190 -9.50 -13.52 7.90
CA THR A 190 -8.48 -13.66 8.93
C THR A 190 -9.19 -13.93 10.27
N PRO A 191 -8.45 -14.37 11.30
CA PRO A 191 -9.03 -14.51 12.64
C PRO A 191 -9.67 -13.21 13.16
N TRP A 192 -9.22 -12.06 12.65
CA TRP A 192 -9.79 -10.76 13.00
C TRP A 192 -11.19 -10.56 12.42
N GLU A 193 -11.49 -11.06 11.22
CA GLU A 193 -12.85 -11.03 10.67
C GLU A 193 -13.80 -12.01 11.36
N ASP A 194 -13.30 -13.14 11.83
CA ASP A 194 -14.14 -14.21 12.38
C ASP A 194 -14.51 -13.93 13.84
N ASP A 195 -13.50 -13.87 14.71
CA ASP A 195 -13.66 -13.75 16.16
C ASP A 195 -13.13 -12.41 16.70
N GLY A 196 -12.33 -11.68 15.90
CA GLY A 196 -11.85 -10.35 16.26
C GLY A 196 -11.12 -10.30 17.60
N ASP A 197 -11.46 -9.29 18.40
CA ASP A 197 -10.92 -9.10 19.76
C ASP A 197 -11.37 -10.20 20.74
N ASP A 198 -12.33 -11.05 20.37
CA ASP A 198 -12.86 -12.11 21.24
C ASP A 198 -11.95 -13.38 21.22
N ALA A 199 -10.94 -13.44 20.33
CA ALA A 199 -9.94 -14.53 20.26
C ALA A 199 -8.50 -14.04 20.00
N PRO A 200 -7.92 -13.22 20.89
CA PRO A 200 -6.62 -12.57 20.67
C PRO A 200 -5.45 -13.55 20.52
N GLU A 201 -5.49 -14.72 21.16
CA GLU A 201 -4.42 -15.71 21.00
C GLU A 201 -4.43 -16.36 19.61
N ALA A 202 -5.61 -16.52 18.99
CA ALA A 202 -5.72 -17.04 17.63
C ALA A 202 -5.19 -16.02 16.61
N ALA A 203 -5.57 -14.76 16.77
CA ALA A 203 -5.08 -13.65 15.98
C ALA A 203 -3.55 -13.47 16.08
N ASN A 204 -3.00 -13.51 17.30
CA ASN A 204 -1.56 -13.43 17.51
C ASN A 204 -0.80 -14.60 16.87
N ARG A 205 -1.29 -15.85 17.03
CA ARG A 205 -0.67 -17.01 16.39
C ARG A 205 -0.65 -16.89 14.87
N TYR A 206 -1.75 -16.40 14.29
CA TYR A 206 -1.86 -16.18 12.85
C TYR A 206 -0.84 -15.14 12.36
N GLU A 207 -0.72 -14.02 13.06
CA GLU A 207 0.27 -12.97 12.76
C GLU A 207 1.70 -13.45 12.85
N MET A 208 2.05 -14.10 13.95
CA MET A 208 3.39 -14.63 14.15
C MET A 208 3.73 -15.72 13.12
N ALA A 209 2.76 -16.53 12.71
CA ALA A 209 2.96 -17.51 11.64
C ALA A 209 3.22 -16.84 10.28
N GLN A 210 2.50 -15.76 9.94
CA GLN A 210 2.77 -15.01 8.70
C GLN A 210 4.13 -14.34 8.72
N PHE A 211 4.53 -13.76 9.86
CA PHE A 211 5.88 -13.20 10.03
C PHE A 211 6.96 -14.27 9.86
N ALA A 212 6.83 -15.42 10.54
CA ALA A 212 7.79 -16.51 10.46
C ALA A 212 7.94 -17.06 9.03
N HIS A 213 6.82 -17.28 8.32
CA HIS A 213 6.86 -17.69 6.91
C HIS A 213 7.51 -16.65 6.01
N SER A 214 7.21 -15.36 6.23
CA SER A 214 7.82 -14.26 5.47
C SER A 214 9.34 -14.25 5.62
N VAL A 215 9.85 -14.38 6.85
CA VAL A 215 11.28 -14.46 7.13
C VAL A 215 11.91 -15.69 6.49
N GLN A 216 11.24 -16.85 6.56
CA GLN A 216 11.74 -18.08 5.94
C GLN A 216 11.84 -17.94 4.42
N TYR A 217 10.81 -17.40 3.77
CA TYR A 217 10.79 -17.19 2.33
C TYR A 217 11.86 -16.19 1.88
N LEU A 218 11.98 -15.06 2.56
CA LEU A 218 12.99 -14.03 2.25
C LEU A 218 14.42 -14.59 2.34
N LYS A 219 14.72 -15.43 3.33
CA LYS A 219 16.02 -16.12 3.44
C LYS A 219 16.36 -17.04 2.27
N MET A 220 15.37 -17.43 1.45
CA MET A 220 15.58 -18.27 0.28
C MET A 220 15.85 -17.47 -1.00
N ILE A 221 15.44 -16.20 -1.05
CA ILE A 221 15.44 -15.39 -2.28
C ILE A 221 16.35 -14.15 -2.23
N LEU A 222 16.83 -13.78 -1.05
CA LEU A 222 17.85 -12.75 -0.83
C LEU A 222 19.26 -13.38 -0.79
#